data_AF-A0A968JHH0-F1
#
_entry.id   AF-A0A968JHH0-F1
#
_cell.length_a   1.000
_cell.length_b   1.000
_cell.length_c   1.000
_cell.angle_alpha   90.00
_cell.angle_beta   90.00
_cell.angle_gamma   90.00
#
_symmetry.space_group_name_H-M   'P 1'
#
loop_
_entity.id
_entity.type
_entity.pdbx_description
1 polymer ?
#
loop_
_entity_poly.entity_id
_entity_poly.type
_entity_poly.pdbx_seq_one_letter_code
_entity_poly.pdbx_strand_id
1 'polypeptide(L)'
;MAQKKILQQAAQVVKNKALKEQLHAISTVLELAQMNEIDENVENRLLAISQDEKLNTVFPDFQQFFNDKVAQLYKDAGRPGLAFRAHYGIKELRYSPDLRIIDDLLETVGKGKSTTRFEELMGKDTLNVESKLELLHLKATYLMSKHQFKQAQNVWLSMDRAEWKRFGQFSPFVERFKDCINCQEDMLLVDTSSVFNKGEIVEVILKAESDARMGAPRAARKLYNIGLGLYNMSYFGHSWAVTDFFRSGTSYTPYHLALADGIVPHEATPYGNQENFDVSLALEYFEESRQLAEKDGNRELAARATFMAAKCQQKMFYTSGLLRPSLNNEIAKAPDEYLTYFQLLKADYFDTDFYYQIIAECKYFQVYATK
;
A
#
# COMPACT_ATOMS: atom_id res chain seq x y z
N MET A 1 33.76 -14.22 28.69
CA MET A 1 35.22 -14.53 28.68
C MET A 1 35.56 -16.00 28.93
N ALA A 2 35.02 -16.67 29.97
CA ALA A 2 35.34 -18.08 30.27
C ALA A 2 34.95 -19.06 29.14
N GLN A 3 33.76 -18.89 28.54
CA GLN A 3 33.25 -19.77 27.48
C GLN A 3 34.12 -19.72 26.19
N LYS A 4 34.56 -18.52 25.77
CA LYS A 4 35.44 -18.36 24.58
C LYS A 4 36.79 -19.07 24.76
N LYS A 5 37.36 -19.03 25.96
CA LYS A 5 38.62 -19.70 26.30
C LYS A 5 38.49 -21.23 26.26
N ILE A 6 37.36 -21.76 26.73
CA ILE A 6 37.06 -23.20 26.69
C ILE A 6 36.95 -23.69 25.24
N LEU A 7 36.23 -22.97 24.38
CA LEU A 7 36.09 -23.34 22.96
C LEU A 7 37.42 -23.28 22.21
N GLN A 8 38.28 -22.29 22.50
CA GLN A 8 39.63 -22.21 21.93
C GLN A 8 40.53 -23.38 22.34
N GLN A 9 40.45 -23.83 23.60
CA GLN A 9 41.19 -25.00 24.08
C GLN A 9 40.67 -26.28 23.42
N ALA A 10 39.35 -26.43 23.30
CA ALA A 10 38.74 -27.56 22.60
C ALA A 10 39.20 -27.63 21.12
N ALA A 11 39.35 -26.49 20.45
CA ALA A 11 39.77 -26.43 19.04
C ALA A 11 41.18 -26.99 18.80
N GLN A 12 42.05 -26.93 19.81
CA GLN A 12 43.43 -27.42 19.73
C GLN A 12 43.53 -28.95 19.89
N VAL A 13 42.56 -29.58 20.56
CA VAL A 13 42.60 -31.01 20.88
C VAL A 13 41.69 -31.86 19.99
N VAL A 14 40.64 -31.26 19.42
CA VAL A 14 39.69 -31.96 18.53
C VAL A 14 40.37 -32.26 17.19
N LYS A 15 40.46 -33.54 16.83
CA LYS A 15 41.02 -34.00 15.54
C LYS A 15 39.94 -34.37 14.50
N ASN A 16 38.75 -34.76 14.96
CA ASN A 16 37.64 -35.13 14.09
C ASN A 16 37.13 -33.91 13.30
N LYS A 17 36.95 -34.06 11.98
CA LYS A 17 36.54 -32.97 11.08
C LYS A 17 35.16 -32.40 11.42
N ALA A 18 34.16 -33.26 11.64
CA ALA A 18 32.79 -32.83 11.97
C ALA A 18 32.74 -32.10 13.32
N LEU A 19 33.49 -32.57 14.32
CA LEU A 19 33.58 -31.86 15.61
C LEU A 19 34.28 -30.50 15.50
N LYS A 20 35.25 -30.34 14.59
CA LYS A 20 35.86 -29.03 14.30
C LYS A 20 34.85 -28.07 13.67
N GLU A 21 34.02 -28.55 12.76
CA GLU A 21 32.98 -27.76 12.09
C GLU A 21 31.90 -27.32 13.09
N GLN A 22 31.44 -28.22 13.96
CA GLN A 22 30.50 -27.88 15.04
C GLN A 22 31.09 -26.87 16.02
N LEU A 23 32.36 -27.04 16.39
CA LEU A 23 33.02 -26.11 17.31
C LEU A 23 33.18 -24.71 16.70
N HIS A 24 33.46 -24.63 15.39
CA HIS A 24 33.48 -23.37 14.65
C HIS A 24 32.11 -22.70 14.66
N ALA A 25 31.04 -23.43 14.33
CA ALA A 25 29.68 -22.89 14.35
C ALA A 25 29.26 -22.37 15.73
N ILE A 26 29.48 -23.16 16.79
CA ILE A 26 29.17 -22.75 18.17
C ILE A 26 29.95 -21.50 18.58
N SER A 27 31.22 -21.42 18.18
CA SER A 27 32.05 -20.25 18.47
C SER A 27 31.52 -19.00 17.78
N THR A 28 31.11 -19.11 16.52
CA THR A 28 30.53 -18.00 15.75
C THR A 28 29.17 -17.57 16.30
N VAL A 29 28.29 -18.51 16.65
CA VAL A 29 26.99 -18.21 17.28
C VAL A 29 27.19 -17.49 18.61
N LEU A 30 28.13 -17.96 19.44
CA LEU A 30 28.44 -17.30 20.71
C LEU A 30 29.01 -15.89 20.51
N GLU A 31 29.83 -15.68 19.48
CA GLU A 31 30.34 -14.37 19.11
C GLU A 31 29.20 -13.43 18.68
N LEU A 32 28.34 -13.87 17.75
CA LEU A 32 27.16 -13.12 17.31
C LEU A 32 26.25 -12.77 18.49
N ALA A 33 25.98 -13.71 19.39
CA ALA A 33 25.12 -13.49 20.55
C ALA A 33 25.65 -12.40 21.49
N GLN A 34 26.97 -12.19 21.53
CA GLN A 34 27.62 -11.18 22.38
C GLN A 34 27.68 -9.78 21.75
N MET A 35 27.38 -9.63 20.47
CA MET A 35 27.27 -8.33 19.82
C MET A 35 26.01 -7.62 20.33
N ASN A 36 26.12 -6.40 20.86
CA ASN A 36 24.98 -5.67 21.41
C ASN A 36 24.76 -4.29 20.76
N GLU A 37 25.77 -3.78 20.05
CA GLU A 37 25.72 -2.49 19.37
C GLU A 37 26.30 -2.68 17.96
N ILE A 38 25.80 -1.92 17.00
CA ILE A 38 26.30 -1.94 15.62
C ILE A 38 27.28 -0.77 15.44
N ASP A 39 28.50 -1.09 15.05
CA ASP A 39 29.55 -0.15 14.67
C ASP A 39 30.34 -0.71 13.48
N GLU A 40 31.32 0.05 12.98
CA GLU A 40 32.11 -0.37 11.82
C GLU A 40 32.87 -1.68 12.04
N ASN A 41 33.33 -1.96 13.26
CA ASN A 41 34.06 -3.19 13.55
C ASN A 41 33.11 -4.39 13.55
N VAL A 42 31.94 -4.25 14.16
CA VAL A 42 30.90 -5.26 14.17
C VAL A 42 30.41 -5.53 12.75
N GLU A 43 30.18 -4.51 11.95
CA GLU A 43 29.76 -4.64 10.56
C GLU A 43 30.80 -5.34 9.68
N ASN A 44 32.09 -5.00 9.82
CA ASN A 44 33.17 -5.73 9.16
C ASN A 44 33.23 -7.20 9.59
N ARG A 45 32.93 -7.48 10.87
CA ARG A 45 32.88 -8.86 11.37
C ARG A 45 31.67 -9.62 10.83
N LEU A 46 30.50 -9.00 10.79
CA LEU A 46 29.28 -9.57 10.20
C LEU A 46 29.48 -9.90 8.72
N LEU A 47 30.17 -9.03 7.96
CA LEU A 47 30.55 -9.30 6.58
C LEU A 47 31.46 -10.53 6.45
N ALA A 48 32.44 -10.67 7.32
CA ALA A 48 33.32 -11.85 7.31
C ALA A 48 32.56 -13.14 7.66
N ILE A 49 31.57 -13.06 8.57
CA ILE A 49 30.72 -14.19 8.94
C ILE A 49 29.77 -14.56 7.79
N SER A 50 29.16 -13.59 7.11
CA SER A 50 28.23 -13.87 6.01
C SER A 50 28.89 -14.53 4.80
N GLN A 51 30.20 -14.32 4.62
CA GLN A 51 31.01 -14.93 3.56
C GLN A 51 31.54 -16.34 3.91
N ASP A 52 31.27 -16.85 5.12
CA ASP A 52 31.71 -18.18 5.52
C ASP A 52 30.80 -19.27 4.94
N GLU A 53 31.19 -19.79 3.77
CA GLU A 53 30.44 -20.83 3.05
C GLU A 53 30.16 -22.07 3.92
N LYS A 54 31.03 -22.41 4.88
CA LYS A 54 30.85 -23.62 5.69
C LYS A 54 29.69 -23.48 6.65
N LEU A 55 29.50 -22.30 7.23
CA LEU A 55 28.37 -22.06 8.12
C LEU A 55 27.05 -22.18 7.36
N ASN A 56 26.97 -21.57 6.17
CA ASN A 56 25.76 -21.52 5.37
C ASN A 56 25.42 -22.86 4.69
N THR A 57 26.42 -23.68 4.37
CA THR A 57 26.20 -24.98 3.69
C THR A 57 26.00 -26.15 4.65
N VAL A 58 26.67 -26.13 5.81
CA VAL A 58 26.64 -27.25 6.76
C VAL A 58 25.54 -27.07 7.82
N PHE A 59 25.17 -25.83 8.15
CA PHE A 59 24.19 -25.53 9.19
C PHE A 59 23.05 -24.67 8.62
N PRO A 60 22.01 -25.28 8.03
CA PRO A 60 20.93 -24.55 7.35
C PRO A 60 20.24 -23.48 8.21
N ASP A 61 20.07 -23.75 9.51
CA ASP A 61 19.41 -22.82 10.45
C ASP A 61 20.29 -21.62 10.83
N PHE A 62 21.60 -21.66 10.53
CA PHE A 62 22.52 -20.58 10.88
C PHE A 62 22.15 -19.26 10.19
N GLN A 63 21.72 -19.31 8.93
CA GLN A 63 21.38 -18.11 8.18
C GLN A 63 20.18 -17.37 8.80
N GLN A 64 19.18 -18.11 9.28
CA GLN A 64 18.03 -17.52 9.95
C GLN A 64 18.46 -16.84 11.25
N PHE A 65 19.24 -17.53 12.09
CA PHE A 65 19.77 -16.94 13.33
C PHE A 65 20.65 -15.71 13.07
N PHE A 66 21.50 -15.77 12.04
CA PHE A 66 22.35 -14.64 11.63
C PHE A 66 21.49 -13.44 11.25
N ASN A 67 20.48 -13.64 10.41
CA ASN A 67 19.56 -12.58 9.99
C ASN A 67 18.79 -11.99 11.18
N ASP A 68 18.25 -12.84 12.07
CA ASP A 68 17.55 -12.39 13.27
C ASP A 68 18.45 -11.51 14.15
N LYS A 69 19.72 -11.90 14.31
CA LYS A 69 20.68 -11.12 15.09
C LYS A 69 21.04 -9.79 14.43
N VAL A 70 21.27 -9.78 13.12
CA VAL A 70 21.54 -8.55 12.35
C VAL A 70 20.34 -7.61 12.40
N ALA A 71 19.12 -8.14 12.23
CA ALA A 71 17.88 -7.37 12.34
C ALA A 71 17.74 -6.73 13.72
N GLN A 72 18.02 -7.49 14.78
CA GLN A 72 17.98 -6.98 16.15
C GLN A 72 18.98 -5.85 16.38
N LEU A 73 20.24 -6.02 15.94
CA LEU A 73 21.29 -5.00 16.08
C LEU A 73 20.91 -3.67 15.40
N TYR A 74 20.43 -3.72 14.16
CA TYR A 74 20.00 -2.51 13.45
C TYR A 74 18.71 -1.91 14.02
N LYS A 75 17.79 -2.73 14.50
CA LYS A 75 16.57 -2.24 15.17
C LYS A 75 16.91 -1.48 16.44
N ASP A 76 17.80 -2.00 17.27
CA ASP A 76 18.26 -1.34 18.51
C ASP A 76 19.04 -0.06 18.22
N ALA A 77 19.73 0.01 17.07
CA ALA A 77 20.39 1.21 16.58
C ALA A 77 19.45 2.23 15.90
N GLY A 78 18.13 1.97 15.89
CA GLY A 78 17.15 2.87 15.26
C GLY A 78 17.21 2.90 13.73
N ARG A 79 17.67 1.81 13.10
CA ARG A 79 17.78 1.63 11.63
C ARG A 79 16.78 0.56 11.14
N PRO A 80 15.46 0.84 11.18
CA PRO A 80 14.43 -0.17 10.91
C PRO A 80 14.45 -0.68 9.46
N GLY A 81 14.92 0.12 8.50
CA GLY A 81 15.08 -0.27 7.12
C GLY A 81 16.20 -1.28 6.94
N LEU A 82 17.39 -1.03 7.51
CA LEU A 82 18.47 -2.01 7.52
C LEU A 82 18.10 -3.30 8.27
N ALA A 83 17.36 -3.18 9.37
CA ALA A 83 16.82 -4.33 10.07
C ALA A 83 15.88 -5.16 9.18
N PHE A 84 15.01 -4.49 8.41
CA PHE A 84 14.13 -5.14 7.44
C PHE A 84 14.92 -5.85 6.32
N ARG A 85 16.00 -5.25 5.82
CA ARG A 85 16.88 -5.85 4.78
C ARG A 85 17.54 -7.15 5.23
N ALA A 86 17.67 -7.41 6.52
CA ALA A 86 18.21 -8.67 7.03
C ALA A 86 17.37 -9.88 6.62
N HIS A 87 16.08 -9.70 6.38
CA HIS A 87 15.16 -10.78 6.02
C HIS A 87 14.49 -10.62 4.66
N TYR A 88 14.30 -9.38 4.19
CA TYR A 88 13.36 -9.11 3.11
C TYR A 88 13.96 -8.21 2.01
N GLY A 89 13.44 -8.37 0.79
CA GLY A 89 13.62 -7.50 -0.37
C GLY A 89 12.83 -6.19 -0.26
N ILE A 90 13.11 -5.19 -1.10
CA ILE A 90 12.25 -3.98 -1.21
C ILE A 90 10.85 -4.36 -1.71
N LYS A 91 10.74 -5.42 -2.52
CA LYS A 91 9.48 -5.88 -3.10
C LYS A 91 8.47 -6.28 -2.03
N GLU A 92 8.93 -6.81 -0.90
CA GLU A 92 8.07 -7.21 0.21
C GLU A 92 7.41 -6.00 0.89
N LEU A 93 7.96 -4.78 0.74
CA LEU A 93 7.30 -3.54 1.19
C LEU A 93 6.08 -3.17 0.36
N ARG A 94 5.88 -3.79 -0.81
CA ARG A 94 4.69 -3.54 -1.65
C ARG A 94 3.40 -4.01 -0.98
N TYR A 95 3.48 -5.05 -0.16
CA TYR A 95 2.30 -5.60 0.53
C TYR A 95 1.91 -4.76 1.74
N SER A 96 2.88 -4.31 2.54
CA SER A 96 2.63 -3.54 3.76
C SER A 96 3.68 -2.42 3.89
N PRO A 97 3.50 -1.29 3.18
CA PRO A 97 4.47 -0.21 3.21
C PRO A 97 4.54 0.45 4.60
N ASP A 98 5.75 0.58 5.17
CA ASP A 98 6.01 1.33 6.42
C ASP A 98 6.94 2.51 6.12
N LEU A 99 6.47 3.74 6.37
CA LEU A 99 7.25 4.95 6.10
C LEU A 99 8.55 5.01 6.88
N ARG A 100 8.63 4.42 8.09
CA ARG A 100 9.88 4.40 8.88
C ARG A 100 10.93 3.53 8.20
N ILE A 101 10.52 2.38 7.68
CA ILE A 101 11.40 1.49 6.90
C ILE A 101 11.81 2.17 5.60
N ILE A 102 10.85 2.71 4.85
CA ILE A 102 11.10 3.35 3.56
C ILE A 102 12.03 4.56 3.72
N ASP A 103 11.83 5.39 4.74
CA ASP A 103 12.63 6.60 4.97
C ASP A 103 14.05 6.27 5.43
N ASP A 104 14.23 5.27 6.31
CA ASP A 104 15.56 4.78 6.69
C ASP A 104 16.32 4.21 5.48
N LEU A 105 15.64 3.48 4.60
CA LEU A 105 16.23 2.99 3.35
C LEU A 105 16.59 4.13 2.39
N LEU A 106 15.69 5.11 2.21
CA LEU A 106 15.95 6.29 1.37
C LEU A 106 17.13 7.11 1.88
N GLU A 107 17.24 7.29 3.19
CA GLU A 107 18.39 7.94 3.83
C GLU A 107 19.67 7.16 3.54
N THR A 108 19.62 5.83 3.67
CA THR A 108 20.74 4.94 3.36
C THR A 108 21.19 5.07 1.91
N VAL A 109 20.26 5.16 0.95
CA VAL A 109 20.60 5.39 -0.48
C VAL A 109 21.12 6.80 -0.73
N GLY A 110 20.50 7.80 -0.11
CA GLY A 110 20.81 9.22 -0.32
C GLY A 110 22.18 9.63 0.22
N LYS A 111 22.71 8.91 1.20
CA LYS A 111 23.99 9.22 1.86
C LYS A 111 25.24 9.01 1.00
N GLY A 112 25.17 8.44 -0.21
CA GLY A 112 26.28 8.40 -1.18
C GLY A 112 27.67 8.09 -0.57
N LYS A 113 28.08 6.82 -0.59
CA LYS A 113 29.04 6.16 0.34
C LYS A 113 28.43 5.99 1.74
N SER A 114 27.80 4.84 1.91
CA SER A 114 27.50 4.26 3.23
C SER A 114 28.78 4.17 4.07
N THR A 115 28.66 4.33 5.38
CA THR A 115 29.78 4.38 6.31
C THR A 115 30.59 3.08 6.34
N THR A 116 29.99 1.91 6.00
CA THR A 116 30.71 0.63 5.96
C THR A 116 30.32 -0.29 4.78
N ARG A 117 31.16 -1.28 4.50
CA ARG A 117 30.96 -2.26 3.42
C ARG A 117 29.79 -3.22 3.67
N PHE A 118 29.38 -3.43 4.92
CA PHE A 118 28.27 -4.31 5.25
C PHE A 118 26.92 -3.59 5.08
N GLU A 119 26.80 -2.34 5.55
CA GLU A 119 25.68 -1.47 5.18
C GLU A 119 25.59 -1.34 3.65
N GLU A 120 26.73 -1.20 2.98
CA GLU A 120 26.79 -1.25 1.52
C GLU A 120 26.36 -2.61 0.96
N LEU A 121 26.53 -3.76 1.60
CA LEU A 121 26.05 -5.05 1.08
C LEU A 121 24.53 -5.18 1.28
N MET A 122 24.06 -4.83 2.48
CA MET A 122 22.64 -4.77 2.82
C MET A 122 21.88 -3.77 1.94
N GLY A 123 22.59 -2.75 1.46
CA GLY A 123 22.13 -1.79 0.47
C GLY A 123 22.35 -2.20 -1.00
N LYS A 124 23.57 -2.55 -1.44
CA LYS A 124 24.00 -2.57 -2.85
C LYS A 124 23.41 -3.68 -3.71
N ASP A 125 23.08 -4.85 -3.17
CA ASP A 125 22.43 -5.88 -4.00
C ASP A 125 21.04 -5.46 -4.47
N THR A 126 20.51 -4.35 -3.95
CA THR A 126 19.13 -3.89 -4.20
C THR A 126 18.89 -2.40 -4.11
N LEU A 127 19.89 -1.52 -3.87
CA LEU A 127 19.73 -0.07 -3.67
C LEU A 127 20.64 0.76 -4.59
N ASN A 128 20.25 0.89 -5.86
CA ASN A 128 20.85 1.79 -6.84
C ASN A 128 19.87 2.94 -7.16
N VAL A 129 20.12 3.70 -8.23
CA VAL A 129 19.18 4.77 -8.67
C VAL A 129 17.77 4.22 -8.87
N GLU A 130 17.61 3.02 -9.44
CA GLU A 130 16.33 2.35 -9.65
C GLU A 130 15.61 2.08 -8.34
N SER A 131 16.35 1.67 -7.33
CA SER A 131 15.76 1.37 -6.03
C SER A 131 15.39 2.61 -5.25
N LYS A 132 16.14 3.70 -5.42
CA LYS A 132 15.72 5.02 -4.91
C LYS A 132 14.38 5.40 -5.54
N LEU A 133 14.25 5.24 -6.85
CA LEU A 133 13.01 5.49 -7.58
C LEU A 133 11.88 4.57 -7.09
N GLU A 134 12.15 3.28 -6.86
CA GLU A 134 11.18 2.33 -6.31
C GLU A 134 10.73 2.71 -4.90
N LEU A 135 11.65 3.10 -4.02
CA LEU A 135 11.34 3.55 -2.66
C LEU A 135 10.54 4.86 -2.65
N LEU A 136 10.88 5.81 -3.52
CA LEU A 136 10.10 7.05 -3.70
C LEU A 136 8.70 6.74 -4.24
N HIS A 137 8.58 5.79 -5.18
CA HIS A 137 7.30 5.33 -5.70
C HIS A 137 6.44 4.63 -4.63
N LEU A 138 7.04 3.75 -3.83
CA LEU A 138 6.41 3.13 -2.66
C LEU A 138 5.89 4.19 -1.69
N LYS A 139 6.75 5.14 -1.30
CA LYS A 139 6.40 6.25 -0.41
C LYS A 139 5.25 7.08 -0.96
N ALA A 140 5.35 7.52 -2.21
CA ALA A 140 4.32 8.36 -2.82
C ALA A 140 2.99 7.62 -2.96
N THR A 141 3.01 6.37 -3.39
CA THR A 141 1.81 5.52 -3.52
C THR A 141 1.15 5.29 -2.15
N TYR A 142 1.93 4.99 -1.10
CA TYR A 142 1.41 4.87 0.26
C TYR A 142 0.77 6.17 0.74
N LEU A 143 1.44 7.32 0.57
CA LEU A 143 0.86 8.62 0.93
C LEU A 143 -0.44 8.91 0.18
N MET A 144 -0.54 8.53 -1.10
CA MET A 144 -1.78 8.62 -1.88
C MET A 144 -2.89 7.73 -1.31
N SER A 145 -2.57 6.50 -0.89
CA SER A 145 -3.54 5.58 -0.23
C SER A 145 -4.07 6.13 1.09
N LYS A 146 -3.29 6.99 1.77
CA LYS A 146 -3.68 7.69 3.00
C LYS A 146 -4.28 9.07 2.74
N HIS A 147 -4.60 9.39 1.49
CA HIS A 147 -5.13 10.69 1.05
C HIS A 147 -4.22 11.90 1.35
N GLN A 148 -2.93 11.67 1.60
CA GLN A 148 -1.94 12.70 1.90
C GLN A 148 -1.35 13.28 0.60
N PHE A 149 -2.23 13.74 -0.31
CA PHE A 149 -1.87 14.15 -1.67
C PHE A 149 -0.80 15.24 -1.74
N LYS A 150 -0.79 16.21 -0.81
CA LYS A 150 0.24 17.24 -0.80
C LYS A 150 1.63 16.68 -0.46
N GLN A 151 1.70 15.74 0.47
CA GLN A 151 2.95 15.06 0.81
C GLN A 151 3.39 14.15 -0.34
N ALA A 152 2.46 13.41 -0.94
CA ALA A 152 2.72 12.61 -2.13
C ALA A 152 3.27 13.46 -3.28
N GLN A 153 2.71 14.67 -3.50
CA GLN A 153 3.20 15.60 -4.51
C GLN A 153 4.67 15.96 -4.28
N ASN A 154 5.05 16.25 -3.04
CA ASN A 154 6.44 16.58 -2.72
C ASN A 154 7.38 15.40 -3.02
N VAL A 155 6.94 14.16 -2.78
CA VAL A 155 7.72 12.96 -3.14
C VAL A 155 7.81 12.81 -4.65
N TRP A 156 6.71 12.97 -5.39
CA TRP A 156 6.70 12.93 -6.85
C TRP A 156 7.64 13.97 -7.46
N LEU A 157 7.59 15.21 -6.97
CA LEU A 157 8.45 16.31 -7.43
C LEU A 157 9.94 16.15 -7.06
N SER A 158 10.27 15.22 -6.16
CA SER A 158 11.66 14.85 -5.87
C SER A 158 12.28 13.92 -6.91
N MET A 159 11.45 13.35 -7.79
CA MET A 159 11.88 12.56 -8.96
C MET A 159 11.83 13.42 -10.22
N ASP A 160 12.64 13.08 -11.23
CA ASP A 160 12.48 13.67 -12.55
C ASP A 160 11.09 13.31 -13.10
N ARG A 161 10.38 14.31 -13.63
CA ARG A 161 9.04 14.14 -14.21
C ARG A 161 9.03 13.16 -15.37
N ALA A 162 10.14 13.02 -16.10
CA ALA A 162 10.31 12.01 -17.13
C ALA A 162 10.24 10.57 -16.60
N GLU A 163 10.56 10.35 -15.33
CA GLU A 163 10.54 9.03 -14.67
C GLU A 163 9.13 8.63 -14.24
N TRP A 164 8.19 9.57 -14.06
CA TRP A 164 6.86 9.28 -13.55
C TRP A 164 6.09 8.27 -14.42
N LYS A 165 6.30 8.32 -15.74
CA LYS A 165 5.68 7.41 -16.71
C LYS A 165 6.04 5.94 -16.50
N ARG A 166 7.16 5.66 -15.81
CA ARG A 166 7.62 4.29 -15.53
C ARG A 166 6.69 3.56 -14.56
N PHE A 167 5.89 4.30 -13.81
CA PHE A 167 5.01 3.78 -12.76
C PHE A 167 3.56 3.61 -13.21
N GLY A 168 3.36 3.52 -14.52
CA GLY A 168 2.07 3.23 -15.13
C GLY A 168 1.28 4.46 -15.58
N GLN A 169 0.21 4.16 -16.31
CA GLN A 169 -0.73 5.12 -16.87
C GLN A 169 -2.15 4.67 -16.53
N PHE A 170 -2.99 5.62 -16.13
CA PHE A 170 -4.30 5.35 -15.56
C PHE A 170 -5.31 6.39 -16.00
N SER A 171 -6.60 6.03 -15.96
CA SER A 171 -7.70 6.96 -16.16
C SER A 171 -8.70 6.86 -15.01
N PRO A 172 -8.36 7.39 -13.81
CA PRO A 172 -9.18 7.21 -12.63
C PRO A 172 -10.43 8.10 -12.62
N PHE A 173 -10.48 9.17 -13.42
CA PHE A 173 -11.56 10.17 -13.36
C PHE A 173 -12.77 9.84 -14.25
N VAL A 174 -12.96 8.57 -14.61
CA VAL A 174 -14.03 8.09 -15.49
C VAL A 174 -15.21 7.56 -14.66
N GLU A 175 -16.42 8.02 -14.98
CA GLU A 175 -17.64 7.53 -14.32
C GLU A 175 -17.96 6.10 -14.77
N ARG A 176 -18.25 5.21 -13.81
CA ARG A 176 -18.72 3.85 -14.08
C ARG A 176 -19.84 3.44 -13.14
N PHE A 177 -20.92 2.92 -13.71
CA PHE A 177 -22.00 2.34 -12.92
C PHE A 177 -21.58 1.01 -12.29
N LYS A 178 -20.99 0.13 -13.11
CA LYS A 178 -20.53 -1.19 -12.71
C LYS A 178 -19.06 -1.14 -12.30
N ASP A 179 -18.81 -1.55 -11.06
CA ASP A 179 -17.45 -1.77 -10.56
C ASP A 179 -16.76 -2.80 -11.44
N CYS A 180 -15.51 -2.54 -11.73
CA CYS A 180 -14.73 -3.40 -12.60
C CYS A 180 -13.25 -3.17 -12.30
N ILE A 181 -12.56 -4.24 -11.94
CA ILE A 181 -11.15 -4.17 -11.51
C ILE A 181 -10.21 -4.41 -12.70
N ASN A 182 -10.60 -5.28 -13.64
CA ASN A 182 -9.74 -5.75 -14.73
C ASN A 182 -10.01 -5.06 -16.08
N CYS A 183 -10.60 -3.87 -16.08
CA CYS A 183 -10.91 -3.09 -17.30
C CYS A 183 -10.05 -1.84 -17.43
N GLN A 184 -8.88 -1.80 -16.81
CA GLN A 184 -7.95 -0.69 -16.98
C GLN A 184 -7.59 -0.50 -18.47
N GLU A 185 -7.31 -1.60 -19.18
CA GLU A 185 -6.99 -1.57 -20.62
C GLU A 185 -8.13 -0.99 -21.44
N ASP A 186 -9.37 -1.44 -21.20
CA ASP A 186 -10.56 -0.87 -21.84
C ASP A 186 -10.64 0.64 -21.64
N MET A 187 -10.31 1.13 -20.44
CA MET A 187 -10.38 2.56 -20.13
C MET A 187 -9.28 3.37 -20.80
N LEU A 188 -8.09 2.80 -21.01
CA LEU A 188 -7.01 3.47 -21.75
C LEU A 188 -7.32 3.60 -23.25
N LEU A 189 -8.24 2.78 -23.78
CA LEU A 189 -8.63 2.77 -25.19
C LEU A 189 -9.85 3.66 -25.49
N VAL A 190 -10.49 4.25 -24.48
CA VAL A 190 -11.59 5.18 -24.70
C VAL A 190 -11.03 6.54 -25.13
N ASP A 191 -11.30 6.96 -26.37
CA ASP A 191 -10.82 8.23 -26.95
C ASP A 191 -11.14 9.49 -26.12
N THR A 192 -12.19 9.43 -25.29
CA THR A 192 -12.61 10.54 -24.43
C THR A 192 -11.95 10.53 -23.05
N SER A 193 -11.20 9.48 -22.72
CA SER A 193 -10.55 9.34 -21.42
C SER A 193 -9.22 10.11 -21.40
N SER A 194 -9.01 10.87 -20.33
CA SER A 194 -7.69 11.45 -20.08
C SER A 194 -6.83 10.44 -19.33
N VAL A 195 -5.61 10.21 -19.83
CA VAL A 195 -4.65 9.27 -19.27
C VAL A 195 -3.57 10.05 -18.52
N PHE A 196 -3.25 9.60 -17.32
CA PHE A 196 -2.32 10.26 -16.41
C PHE A 196 -1.37 9.24 -15.79
N ASN A 197 -0.14 9.65 -15.51
CA ASN A 197 0.71 8.92 -14.56
C ASN A 197 0.32 9.27 -13.11
N LYS A 198 0.85 8.51 -12.13
CA LYS A 198 0.51 8.70 -10.71
C LYS A 198 0.79 10.11 -10.18
N GLY A 199 1.90 10.75 -10.57
CA GLY A 199 2.22 12.11 -10.15
C GLY A 199 1.27 13.16 -10.75
N GLU A 200 0.89 12.99 -12.01
CA GLU A 200 -0.10 13.86 -12.68
C GLU A 200 -1.49 13.74 -12.04
N ILE A 201 -1.89 12.54 -11.59
CA ILE A 201 -3.15 12.35 -10.87
C ILE A 201 -3.18 13.19 -9.59
N VAL A 202 -2.07 13.23 -8.84
CA VAL A 202 -1.95 14.07 -7.64
C VAL A 202 -2.09 15.54 -7.99
N GLU A 203 -1.46 16.01 -9.07
CA GLU A 203 -1.58 17.39 -9.53
C GLU A 203 -3.02 17.74 -9.94
N VAL A 204 -3.71 16.83 -10.64
CA VAL A 204 -5.11 17.02 -11.04
C VAL A 204 -6.02 17.14 -9.81
N ILE A 205 -5.86 16.27 -8.81
CA ILE A 205 -6.66 16.32 -7.57
C ILE A 205 -6.43 17.65 -6.84
N LEU A 206 -5.16 18.00 -6.56
CA LEU A 206 -4.83 19.22 -5.83
C LEU A 206 -5.29 20.49 -6.55
N LYS A 207 -5.17 20.52 -7.89
CA LYS A 207 -5.66 21.62 -8.70
C LYS A 207 -7.17 21.71 -8.67
N ALA A 208 -7.87 20.59 -8.85
CA ALA A 208 -9.34 20.55 -8.84
C ALA A 208 -9.90 20.99 -7.47
N GLU A 209 -9.25 20.57 -6.39
CA GLU A 209 -9.61 20.95 -5.02
C GLU A 209 -9.40 22.45 -4.80
N SER A 210 -8.23 22.98 -5.17
CA SER A 210 -7.96 24.42 -5.06
C SER A 210 -8.94 25.24 -5.90
N ASP A 211 -9.20 24.84 -7.14
CA ASP A 211 -10.14 25.51 -8.03
C ASP A 211 -11.56 25.51 -7.44
N ALA A 212 -12.03 24.38 -6.90
CA ALA A 212 -13.36 24.27 -6.30
C ALA A 212 -13.50 25.16 -5.05
N ARG A 213 -12.49 25.18 -4.17
CA ARG A 213 -12.45 26.06 -2.98
C ARG A 213 -12.45 27.55 -3.34
N MET A 214 -11.83 27.91 -4.46
CA MET A 214 -11.84 29.30 -4.97
C MET A 214 -13.14 29.66 -5.71
N GLY A 215 -14.13 28.76 -5.79
CA GLY A 215 -15.39 29.02 -6.48
C GLY A 215 -15.24 29.09 -8.01
N ALA A 216 -14.26 28.39 -8.59
CA ALA A 216 -14.08 28.36 -10.03
C ALA A 216 -15.32 27.77 -10.75
N PRO A 217 -15.57 28.15 -12.02
CA PRO A 217 -16.67 27.57 -12.79
C PRO A 217 -16.65 26.04 -12.78
N ARG A 218 -17.84 25.44 -12.67
CA ARG A 218 -18.04 23.99 -12.58
C ARG A 218 -17.37 23.36 -11.34
N ALA A 219 -17.30 24.09 -10.22
CA ALA A 219 -16.79 23.58 -8.95
C ALA A 219 -17.44 22.25 -8.53
N ALA A 220 -18.77 22.12 -8.62
CA ALA A 220 -19.46 20.86 -8.34
C ALA A 220 -18.92 19.70 -9.19
N ARG A 221 -18.72 19.91 -10.49
CA ARG A 221 -18.15 18.88 -11.39
C ARG A 221 -16.71 18.54 -11.03
N LYS A 222 -15.92 19.50 -10.57
CA LYS A 222 -14.53 19.24 -10.13
C LYS A 222 -14.53 18.35 -8.90
N LEU A 223 -15.35 18.65 -7.89
CA LEU A 223 -15.53 17.82 -6.69
C LEU A 223 -16.02 16.42 -7.06
N TYR A 224 -17.01 16.32 -7.96
CA TYR A 224 -17.47 15.04 -8.48
C TYR A 224 -16.34 14.21 -9.09
N ASN A 225 -15.52 14.83 -9.93
CA ASN A 225 -14.40 14.15 -10.58
C ASN A 225 -13.33 13.72 -9.56
N ILE A 226 -13.07 14.50 -8.51
CA ILE A 226 -12.19 14.07 -7.41
C ILE A 226 -12.75 12.81 -6.76
N GLY A 227 -14.05 12.81 -6.40
CA GLY A 227 -14.73 11.64 -5.84
C GLY A 227 -14.61 10.41 -6.76
N LEU A 228 -14.82 10.57 -8.07
CA LEU A 228 -14.62 9.49 -9.06
C LEU A 228 -13.20 8.95 -9.02
N GLY A 229 -12.21 9.85 -9.02
CA GLY A 229 -10.80 9.50 -8.94
C GLY A 229 -10.50 8.65 -7.71
N LEU A 230 -10.89 9.14 -6.54
CA LEU A 230 -10.66 8.46 -5.26
C LEU A 230 -11.32 7.07 -5.22
N TYR A 231 -12.58 6.97 -5.64
CA TYR A 231 -13.28 5.69 -5.70
C TYR A 231 -12.59 4.71 -6.66
N ASN A 232 -12.24 5.17 -7.86
CA ASN A 232 -11.65 4.30 -8.88
C ASN A 232 -10.20 3.90 -8.58
N MET A 233 -9.50 4.64 -7.71
CA MET A 233 -8.18 4.30 -7.20
C MET A 233 -8.22 3.39 -5.98
N SER A 234 -9.38 3.17 -5.36
CA SER A 234 -9.56 2.22 -4.25
C SER A 234 -9.53 0.77 -4.73
N TYR A 235 -9.57 -0.18 -3.80
CA TYR A 235 -9.72 -1.62 -4.02
C TYR A 235 -10.87 -1.99 -4.98
N PHE A 236 -11.91 -1.15 -5.06
CA PHE A 236 -13.12 -1.43 -5.82
C PHE A 236 -13.06 -0.96 -7.29
N GLY A 237 -12.06 -0.16 -7.64
CA GLY A 237 -11.95 0.48 -8.94
C GLY A 237 -10.97 -0.17 -9.90
N HIS A 238 -11.03 0.22 -11.17
CA HIS A 238 -10.13 -0.25 -12.23
C HIS A 238 -8.73 0.37 -12.14
N SER A 239 -8.59 1.50 -11.45
CA SER A 239 -7.31 2.21 -11.27
C SER A 239 -6.72 1.95 -9.88
N TRP A 240 -7.07 0.84 -9.23
CA TRP A 240 -6.62 0.48 -7.87
C TRP A 240 -5.09 0.56 -7.72
N ALA A 241 -4.36 0.14 -8.76
CA ALA A 241 -2.90 0.14 -8.79
C ALA A 241 -2.27 1.55 -8.77
N VAL A 242 -3.08 2.63 -8.79
CA VAL A 242 -2.61 3.98 -8.51
C VAL A 242 -2.21 4.14 -7.05
N THR A 243 -3.00 3.60 -6.11
CA THR A 243 -2.78 3.75 -4.66
C THR A 243 -2.30 2.47 -3.98
N ASP A 244 -2.22 1.37 -4.72
CA ASP A 244 -1.84 0.06 -4.19
C ASP A 244 -0.82 -0.65 -5.09
N PHE A 245 -0.18 -1.69 -4.55
CA PHE A 245 0.73 -2.56 -5.29
C PHE A 245 0.25 -4.01 -5.34
N PHE A 246 -0.68 -4.38 -4.46
CA PHE A 246 -1.23 -5.71 -4.42
C PHE A 246 -2.72 -5.65 -4.15
N ARG A 247 -3.46 -6.61 -4.72
CA ARG A 247 -4.89 -6.72 -4.55
C ARG A 247 -5.31 -8.17 -4.62
N SER A 248 -6.00 -8.66 -3.60
CA SER A 248 -6.54 -10.01 -3.58
C SER A 248 -8.04 -10.03 -3.25
N GLY A 249 -8.78 -10.90 -3.95
CA GLY A 249 -10.15 -11.24 -3.57
C GLY A 249 -10.26 -11.87 -2.19
N THR A 250 -9.20 -12.55 -1.72
CA THR A 250 -9.17 -13.20 -0.39
C THR A 250 -9.11 -12.20 0.75
N SER A 251 -8.55 -11.02 0.51
CA SER A 251 -8.54 -9.90 1.46
C SER A 251 -9.95 -9.41 1.78
N TYR A 252 -10.87 -9.55 0.82
CA TYR A 252 -12.27 -9.16 0.94
C TYR A 252 -13.16 -10.27 1.53
N THR A 253 -12.62 -11.03 2.49
CA THR A 253 -13.41 -12.00 3.27
C THR A 253 -13.80 -11.39 4.62
N PRO A 254 -15.00 -11.66 5.15
CA PRO A 254 -15.45 -11.08 6.41
C PRO A 254 -14.49 -11.30 7.60
N TYR A 255 -13.77 -12.43 7.60
CA TYR A 255 -12.73 -12.73 8.60
C TYR A 255 -11.57 -11.73 8.55
N HIS A 256 -11.07 -11.41 7.36
CA HIS A 256 -9.97 -10.46 7.19
C HIS A 256 -10.41 -9.00 7.39
N LEU A 257 -11.62 -8.66 6.98
CA LEU A 257 -12.19 -7.31 7.15
C LEU A 257 -12.54 -6.99 8.61
N ALA A 258 -12.63 -7.99 9.48
CA ALA A 258 -12.83 -7.80 10.91
C ALA A 258 -11.52 -7.52 11.68
N LEU A 259 -10.36 -7.56 11.01
CA LEU A 259 -9.07 -7.22 11.63
C LEU A 259 -8.97 -5.72 11.84
N ALA A 260 -8.77 -5.30 13.10
CA ALA A 260 -8.89 -3.91 13.52
C ALA A 260 -7.83 -2.97 12.91
N ASP A 261 -6.71 -3.50 12.42
CA ASP A 261 -5.62 -2.72 11.83
C ASP A 261 -5.67 -2.67 10.29
N GLY A 262 -6.62 -3.37 9.66
CA GLY A 262 -6.74 -3.45 8.20
C GLY A 262 -5.59 -4.19 7.52
N ILE A 263 -4.81 -4.98 8.28
CA ILE A 263 -3.70 -5.79 7.75
C ILE A 263 -4.16 -7.23 7.59
N VAL A 264 -4.18 -7.70 6.34
CA VAL A 264 -4.55 -9.07 6.00
C VAL A 264 -3.32 -9.98 6.06
N PRO A 265 -3.38 -11.17 6.68
CA PRO A 265 -2.27 -12.12 6.65
C PRO A 265 -1.84 -12.45 5.22
N HIS A 266 -0.53 -12.46 4.97
CA HIS A 266 0.03 -12.77 3.66
C HIS A 266 1.27 -13.66 3.78
N GLU A 267 1.37 -14.71 2.97
CA GLU A 267 2.45 -15.70 3.09
C GLU A 267 3.84 -15.14 2.74
N ALA A 268 3.90 -14.16 1.83
CA ALA A 268 5.15 -13.58 1.36
C ALA A 268 5.80 -12.61 2.36
N THR A 269 5.08 -12.16 3.41
CA THR A 269 5.62 -11.17 4.36
C THR A 269 4.95 -11.31 5.73
N PRO A 270 5.72 -11.32 6.83
CA PRO A 270 5.16 -11.38 8.19
C PRO A 270 4.38 -10.11 8.57
N TYR A 271 4.55 -9.03 7.82
CA TYR A 271 3.87 -7.75 8.05
C TYR A 271 2.47 -7.70 7.42
N GLY A 272 2.03 -8.82 6.83
CA GLY A 272 0.75 -8.94 6.13
C GLY A 272 0.67 -8.05 4.89
N ASN A 273 -0.55 -7.77 4.50
CA ASN A 273 -0.92 -7.04 3.30
C ASN A 273 -1.96 -5.97 3.64
N GLN A 274 -1.68 -4.73 3.26
CA GLN A 274 -2.53 -3.58 3.47
C GLN A 274 -3.06 -3.11 2.13
N GLU A 275 -4.39 -3.19 1.94
CA GLU A 275 -5.04 -2.77 0.70
C GLU A 275 -5.91 -1.53 0.92
N ASN A 276 -6.11 -0.74 -0.14
CA ASN A 276 -6.87 0.52 -0.05
C ASN A 276 -8.40 0.31 -0.13
N PHE A 277 -9.02 -0.14 0.97
CA PHE A 277 -10.47 -0.27 1.09
C PHE A 277 -11.22 1.02 1.40
N ASP A 278 -10.51 2.08 1.80
CA ASP A 278 -11.13 3.31 2.28
C ASP A 278 -11.70 4.12 1.11
N VAL A 279 -13.00 4.41 1.20
CA VAL A 279 -13.73 5.24 0.24
C VAL A 279 -14.46 6.40 0.96
N SER A 280 -14.12 6.69 2.22
CA SER A 280 -14.76 7.76 3.00
C SER A 280 -14.50 9.14 2.39
N LEU A 281 -13.27 9.41 1.94
CA LEU A 281 -12.96 10.69 1.32
C LEU A 281 -13.67 10.85 -0.04
N ALA A 282 -13.81 9.77 -0.80
CA ALA A 282 -14.61 9.79 -2.02
C ALA A 282 -16.07 10.16 -1.72
N LEU A 283 -16.65 9.57 -0.67
CA LEU A 283 -17.99 9.88 -0.16
C LEU A 283 -18.14 11.36 0.19
N GLU A 284 -17.18 11.94 0.93
CA GLU A 284 -17.17 13.36 1.29
C GLU A 284 -17.20 14.26 0.05
N TYR A 285 -16.35 14.00 -0.95
CA TYR A 285 -16.34 14.79 -2.18
C TYR A 285 -17.62 14.62 -3.02
N PHE A 286 -18.23 13.44 -3.02
CA PHE A 286 -19.53 13.25 -3.66
C PHE A 286 -20.63 14.02 -2.93
N GLU A 287 -20.64 14.03 -1.61
CA GLU A 287 -21.59 14.82 -0.82
C GLU A 287 -21.43 16.32 -1.08
N GLU A 288 -20.20 16.83 -1.05
CA GLU A 288 -19.92 18.24 -1.31
C GLU A 288 -20.29 18.62 -2.75
N SER A 289 -19.98 17.75 -3.71
CA SER A 289 -20.42 17.89 -5.11
C SER A 289 -21.93 17.94 -5.24
N ARG A 290 -22.66 17.08 -4.50
CA ARG A 290 -24.13 17.01 -4.55
C ARG A 290 -24.73 18.32 -4.05
N GLN A 291 -24.33 18.76 -2.86
CA GLN A 291 -24.81 20.00 -2.24
C GLN A 291 -24.56 21.23 -3.13
N LEU A 292 -23.36 21.31 -3.73
CA LEU A 292 -23.03 22.41 -4.62
C LEU A 292 -23.80 22.34 -5.95
N ALA A 293 -23.98 21.14 -6.51
CA ALA A 293 -24.78 20.95 -7.71
C ALA A 293 -26.26 21.33 -7.50
N GLU A 294 -26.83 21.03 -6.34
CA GLU A 294 -28.19 21.46 -5.97
C GLU A 294 -28.31 22.98 -5.92
N LYS A 295 -27.35 23.63 -5.27
CA LYS A 295 -27.28 25.09 -5.20
C LYS A 295 -27.18 25.72 -6.59
N ASP A 296 -26.43 25.08 -7.49
CA ASP A 296 -26.27 25.50 -8.88
C ASP A 296 -27.48 25.13 -9.77
N GLY A 297 -28.51 24.48 -9.23
CA GLY A 297 -29.69 24.02 -9.97
C GLY A 297 -29.44 22.82 -10.89
N ASN A 298 -28.28 22.15 -10.77
CA ASN A 298 -27.89 21.00 -11.58
C ASN A 298 -28.30 19.67 -10.93
N ARG A 299 -29.60 19.35 -11.00
CA ARG A 299 -30.18 18.12 -10.44
C ARG A 299 -29.56 16.84 -11.00
N GLU A 300 -29.18 16.83 -12.27
CA GLU A 300 -28.53 15.67 -12.91
C GLU A 300 -27.16 15.35 -12.28
N LEU A 301 -26.34 16.37 -12.03
CA LEU A 301 -25.07 16.19 -11.34
C LEU A 301 -25.29 15.82 -9.86
N ALA A 302 -26.29 16.39 -9.21
CA ALA A 302 -26.62 16.02 -7.84
C ALA A 302 -27.06 14.55 -7.74
N ALA A 303 -27.88 14.05 -8.68
CA ALA A 303 -28.28 12.65 -8.76
C ALA A 303 -27.08 11.71 -8.99
N ARG A 304 -26.18 12.08 -9.91
CA ARG A 304 -24.91 11.37 -10.16
C ARG A 304 -24.05 11.26 -8.91
N ALA A 305 -23.82 12.38 -8.24
CA ALA A 305 -23.06 12.45 -7.01
C ALA A 305 -23.70 11.60 -5.90
N THR A 306 -25.03 11.68 -5.75
CA THR A 306 -25.80 10.90 -4.77
C THR A 306 -25.66 9.39 -5.01
N PHE A 307 -25.73 8.93 -6.25
CA PHE A 307 -25.52 7.52 -6.56
C PHE A 307 -24.10 7.05 -6.23
N MET A 308 -23.09 7.84 -6.59
CA MET A 308 -21.71 7.49 -6.27
C MET A 308 -21.43 7.51 -4.75
N ALA A 309 -22.05 8.43 -4.01
CA ALA A 309 -22.06 8.43 -2.55
C ALA A 309 -22.71 7.15 -1.99
N ALA A 310 -23.83 6.72 -2.57
CA ALA A 310 -24.49 5.46 -2.18
C ALA A 310 -23.61 4.23 -2.44
N LYS A 311 -22.86 4.21 -3.54
CA LYS A 311 -21.85 3.17 -3.80
C LYS A 311 -20.79 3.15 -2.70
N CYS A 312 -20.27 4.31 -2.30
CA CYS A 312 -19.28 4.40 -1.22
C CYS A 312 -19.84 3.84 0.10
N GLN A 313 -21.04 4.25 0.52
CA GLN A 313 -21.68 3.71 1.72
C GLN A 313 -21.85 2.19 1.65
N GLN A 314 -22.29 1.66 0.50
CA GLN A 314 -22.40 0.22 0.33
C GLN A 314 -21.04 -0.49 0.49
N LYS A 315 -19.95 0.06 -0.05
CA LYS A 315 -18.62 -0.52 0.11
C LYS A 315 -18.14 -0.46 1.56
N MET A 316 -18.36 0.67 2.23
CA MET A 316 -18.07 0.82 3.66
C MET A 316 -18.85 -0.20 4.51
N PHE A 317 -20.11 -0.50 4.17
CA PHE A 317 -20.85 -1.57 4.83
C PHE A 317 -20.16 -2.92 4.63
N TYR A 318 -19.79 -3.26 3.40
CA TYR A 318 -19.15 -4.54 3.12
C TYR A 318 -17.77 -4.70 3.77
N THR A 319 -17.05 -3.60 4.03
CA THR A 319 -15.76 -3.60 4.72
C THR A 319 -15.84 -3.34 6.22
N SER A 320 -17.02 -3.07 6.77
CA SER A 320 -17.21 -2.77 8.21
C SER A 320 -17.01 -3.97 9.15
N GLY A 321 -16.88 -5.19 8.63
CA GLY A 321 -16.93 -6.42 9.43
C GLY A 321 -18.34 -6.81 9.91
N LEU A 322 -19.37 -5.98 9.65
CA LEU A 322 -20.77 -6.27 9.99
C LEU A 322 -21.43 -7.26 9.01
N LEU A 323 -20.79 -7.49 7.86
CA LEU A 323 -21.31 -8.39 6.83
C LEU A 323 -21.35 -9.83 7.34
N ARG A 324 -22.57 -10.37 7.49
CA ARG A 324 -22.77 -11.79 7.80
C ARG A 324 -22.85 -12.58 6.49
N PRO A 325 -22.00 -13.60 6.27
CA PRO A 325 -22.09 -14.44 5.09
C PRO A 325 -23.47 -15.11 5.04
N SER A 326 -24.18 -14.98 3.91
CA SER A 326 -25.39 -15.77 3.64
C SER A 326 -25.01 -17.01 2.85
N LEU A 327 -25.51 -18.18 3.28
CA LEU A 327 -25.31 -19.45 2.57
C LEU A 327 -26.12 -19.54 1.27
N ASN A 328 -27.05 -18.61 1.02
CA ASN A 328 -28.05 -18.71 -0.04
C ASN A 328 -27.83 -17.73 -1.21
N ASN A 329 -26.63 -17.15 -1.38
CA ASN A 329 -26.34 -16.11 -2.38
C ASN A 329 -27.30 -14.91 -2.33
N GLU A 330 -27.87 -14.64 -1.15
CA GLU A 330 -28.74 -13.48 -0.96
C GLU A 330 -27.90 -12.20 -0.91
N ILE A 331 -28.41 -11.13 -1.53
CA ILE A 331 -27.83 -9.79 -1.39
C ILE A 331 -27.97 -9.40 0.09
N ALA A 332 -26.84 -9.21 0.77
CA ALA A 332 -26.85 -8.78 2.16
C ALA A 332 -27.62 -7.46 2.31
N LYS A 333 -28.62 -7.46 3.20
CA LYS A 333 -29.37 -6.25 3.52
C LYS A 333 -28.49 -5.35 4.39
N ALA A 334 -28.03 -4.24 3.82
CA ALA A 334 -27.32 -3.22 4.58
C ALA A 334 -28.26 -2.57 5.63
N PRO A 335 -27.76 -2.22 6.83
CA PRO A 335 -28.48 -1.37 7.77
C PRO A 335 -28.83 -0.01 7.16
N ASP A 336 -29.87 0.65 7.69
CA ASP A 336 -30.39 1.91 7.13
C ASP A 336 -29.32 3.02 7.06
N GLU A 337 -28.38 3.04 8.01
CA GLU A 337 -27.26 4.00 8.04
C GLU A 337 -26.34 3.93 6.81
N TYR A 338 -26.31 2.78 6.11
CA TYR A 338 -25.56 2.57 4.87
C TYR A 338 -26.44 2.67 3.61
N LEU A 339 -27.71 3.05 3.78
CA LEU A 339 -28.68 3.21 2.69
C LEU A 339 -29.11 4.66 2.49
N THR A 340 -28.63 5.61 3.31
CA THR A 340 -29.00 7.03 3.29
C THR A 340 -28.99 7.63 1.88
N TYR A 341 -27.93 7.40 1.11
CA TYR A 341 -27.85 7.98 -0.24
C TYR A 341 -28.70 7.25 -1.27
N PHE A 342 -28.98 5.96 -1.10
CA PHE A 342 -29.97 5.29 -1.94
C PHE A 342 -31.39 5.78 -1.62
N GLN A 343 -31.71 6.05 -0.35
CA GLN A 343 -32.96 6.69 0.06
C GLN A 343 -33.08 8.08 -0.59
N LEU A 344 -32.04 8.90 -0.48
CA LEU A 344 -32.00 10.24 -1.05
C LEU A 344 -32.15 10.22 -2.58
N LEU A 345 -31.45 9.29 -3.26
CA LEU A 345 -31.56 9.13 -4.71
C LEU A 345 -32.99 8.83 -5.16
N LYS A 346 -33.68 7.96 -4.43
CA LYS A 346 -35.08 7.59 -4.68
C LYS A 346 -36.07 8.70 -4.34
N ALA A 347 -35.85 9.44 -3.25
CA ALA A 347 -36.78 10.46 -2.80
C ALA A 347 -36.68 11.74 -3.62
N ASP A 348 -35.46 12.20 -3.90
CA ASP A 348 -35.23 13.60 -4.30
C ASP A 348 -34.83 13.75 -5.76
N TYR A 349 -34.42 12.66 -6.43
CA TYR A 349 -33.94 12.70 -7.82
C TYR A 349 -34.58 11.64 -8.74
N PHE A 350 -35.74 11.07 -8.36
CA PHE A 350 -36.44 10.04 -9.15
C PHE A 350 -36.85 10.50 -10.56
N ASP A 351 -36.91 11.82 -10.77
CA ASP A 351 -37.32 12.49 -11.99
C ASP A 351 -36.15 12.78 -12.95
N THR A 352 -34.90 12.53 -12.54
CA THR A 352 -33.71 12.79 -13.36
C THR A 352 -33.48 11.72 -14.43
N ASP A 353 -32.93 12.10 -15.58
CA ASP A 353 -32.53 11.17 -16.65
C ASP A 353 -31.52 10.16 -16.12
N PHE A 354 -30.60 10.62 -15.28
CA PHE A 354 -29.64 9.78 -14.59
C PHE A 354 -30.31 8.69 -13.74
N TYR A 355 -31.40 9.01 -13.02
CA TYR A 355 -32.13 8.04 -12.21
C TYR A 355 -32.71 6.90 -13.05
N TYR A 356 -33.31 7.22 -14.19
CA TYR A 356 -33.82 6.21 -15.12
C TYR A 356 -32.70 5.34 -15.69
N GLN A 357 -31.57 5.95 -16.04
CA GLN A 357 -30.40 5.23 -16.51
C GLN A 357 -29.88 4.25 -15.46
N ILE A 358 -29.78 4.66 -14.19
CA ILE A 358 -29.18 3.80 -13.17
C ILE A 358 -30.10 2.67 -12.72
N ILE A 359 -31.43 2.85 -12.78
CA ILE A 359 -32.38 1.75 -12.62
C ILE A 359 -32.15 0.65 -13.66
N ALA A 360 -31.82 1.01 -14.90
CA ALA A 360 -31.54 0.04 -15.96
C ALA A 360 -30.18 -0.66 -15.77
N GLU A 361 -29.17 0.05 -15.25
CA GLU A 361 -27.79 -0.42 -15.21
C GLU A 361 -27.36 -1.09 -13.88
N CYS A 362 -28.03 -0.78 -12.77
CA CYS A 362 -27.66 -1.25 -11.43
C CYS A 362 -28.76 -2.13 -10.82
N LYS A 363 -28.61 -3.46 -10.92
CA LYS A 363 -29.57 -4.43 -10.37
C LYS A 363 -29.82 -4.27 -8.87
N TYR A 364 -28.80 -3.92 -8.09
CA TYR A 364 -28.95 -3.66 -6.66
C TYR A 364 -29.90 -2.47 -6.43
N PHE A 365 -29.65 -1.35 -7.11
CA PHE A 365 -30.46 -0.15 -6.95
C PHE A 365 -31.86 -0.35 -7.52
N GLN A 366 -32.01 -1.07 -8.64
CA GLN A 366 -33.32 -1.47 -9.18
C GLN A 366 -34.16 -2.21 -8.13
N VAL A 367 -33.58 -3.22 -7.46
CA VAL A 367 -34.27 -3.99 -6.41
C VAL A 367 -34.59 -3.11 -5.20
N TYR A 368 -33.69 -2.20 -4.84
CA TYR A 368 -33.90 -1.26 -3.74
C TYR A 368 -35.02 -0.26 -4.04
N ALA A 369 -35.06 0.30 -5.25
CA ALA A 369 -36.02 1.32 -5.67
C ALA A 369 -37.43 0.78 -5.89
N THR A 370 -37.56 -0.51 -6.26
CA THR A 370 -38.85 -1.17 -6.54
C THR A 370 -39.52 -1.81 -5.33
N LYS A 371 -38.80 -1.92 -4.21
CA LYS A 371 -39.38 -2.18 -2.89
C LYS A 371 -39.79 -0.88 -2.23
#